data_AF-A0A1G7EL83-F1
#
_entry.id   AF-A0A1G7EL83-F1
#
_cell.length_a   1.000
_cell.length_b   1.000
_cell.length_c   1.000
_cell.angle_alpha   90.00
_cell.angle_beta   90.00
_cell.angle_gamma   90.00
#
_symmetry.space_group_name_H-M   'P 1'
#
loop_
_entity.id
_entity.type
_entity.pdbx_description
1 polymer ?
#
loop_
_entity_poly.entity_id
_entity_poly.type
_entity_poly.pdbx_seq_one_letter_code
_entity_poly.pdbx_strand_id
1 'polypeptide(L)' 'MRKIKIEHSLALLNDGSIPLNEVAYRCGFADHAHFTRTFKAVTGYLPKQFRKI' A
#
# COMPACT_ATOMS: atom_id res chain seq x y z
N MET A 1 -14.79 -1.29 0.21
CA MET A 1 -13.80 -1.92 -0.70
C MET A 1 -12.42 -1.27 -0.65
N ARG A 2 -12.24 0.02 -1.04
CA ARG A 2 -10.89 0.65 -1.10
C ARG A 2 -10.15 0.70 0.25
N LYS A 3 -10.85 0.97 1.36
CA LYS A 3 -10.25 1.00 2.71
C LYS A 3 -9.71 -0.37 3.15
N ILE A 4 -10.46 -1.45 2.93
CA ILE A 4 -10.05 -2.83 3.22
C ILE A 4 -8.76 -3.21 2.46
N LYS A 5 -8.65 -2.80 1.18
CA LYS A 5 -7.42 -3.00 0.39
C LYS A 5 -6.21 -2.29 1.00
N ILE A 6 -6.41 -1.09 1.55
CA ILE A 6 -5.35 -0.34 2.24
C ILE A 6 -4.97 -0.99 3.57
N GLU A 7 -5.94 -1.42 4.37
CA GLU A 7 -5.68 -2.11 5.64
C GLU A 7 -4.85 -3.39 5.41
N HIS A 8 -5.15 -4.17 4.38
CA HIS A 8 -4.35 -5.35 4.02
C HIS A 8 -2.92 -4.97 3.58
N SER A 9 -2.76 -3.84 2.88
CA SER A 9 -1.43 -3.38 2.46
C SER A 9 -0.52 -3.01 3.64
N LEU A 10 -1.07 -2.58 4.78
CA LEU A 10 -0.27 -2.19 5.96
C LEU A 10 0.52 -3.38 6.52
N ALA A 11 -0.07 -4.57 6.53
CA ALA A 11 0.62 -5.79 6.98
C ALA A 11 1.80 -6.13 6.07
N LEU A 12 1.60 -6.04 4.75
CA LEU A 12 2.63 -6.31 3.75
C LEU A 12 3.76 -5.26 3.75
N LEU A 13 3.42 -4.00 4.05
CA LEU A 13 4.41 -2.92 4.17
C LEU A 13 5.30 -3.05 5.41
N ASN A 14 4.76 -3.63 6.49
CA ASN A 14 5.51 -3.84 7.73
C ASN A 14 6.52 -4.99 7.64
N ASP A 15 6.27 -5.99 6.78
CA ASP A 15 7.19 -7.09 6.52
C ASP A 15 8.45 -6.64 5.75
N GLY A 16 8.37 -5.55 4.97
CA GLY A 16 9.53 -4.92 4.32
C GLY A 16 10.20 -5.77 3.21
N SER A 17 9.87 -7.05 3.08
CA SER A 17 10.42 -7.99 2.08
C SER A 17 9.83 -7.79 0.70
N ILE A 18 8.59 -7.29 0.61
CA ILE A 18 7.84 -7.19 -0.64
C ILE A 18 8.01 -5.79 -1.25
N PRO A 19 8.45 -5.67 -2.52
CA PRO A 19 8.48 -4.40 -3.24
C PRO A 19 7.13 -3.66 -3.27
N LEU A 20 7.14 -2.32 -3.21
CA LEU A 20 5.89 -1.51 -3.14
C LEU A 20 4.93 -1.73 -4.32
N ASN A 21 5.48 -1.96 -5.52
CA ASN A 21 4.69 -2.31 -6.71
C ASN A 21 3.96 -3.65 -6.52
N GLU A 22 4.64 -4.65 -5.97
CA GLU A 22 4.07 -5.97 -5.70
C GLU A 22 3.00 -5.92 -4.61
N VAL A 23 3.18 -5.09 -3.57
CA VAL A 23 2.13 -4.82 -2.56
C VAL A 23 0.86 -4.27 -3.22
N ALA A 24 1.00 -3.33 -4.17
CA ALA A 24 -0.14 -2.76 -4.87
C ALA A 24 -0.93 -3.84 -5.65
N TYR A 25 -0.23 -4.70 -6.39
CA TYR A 25 -0.86 -5.80 -7.14
C TYR A 25 -1.56 -6.81 -6.22
N ARG A 26 -0.91 -7.21 -5.12
CA ARG A 26 -1.49 -8.13 -4.13
C ARG A 26 -2.73 -7.59 -3.43
N CYS A 27 -2.80 -6.27 -3.27
CA CYS A 27 -4.00 -5.60 -2.74
C CYS A 27 -5.06 -5.33 -3.82
N GLY A 28 -4.85 -5.78 -5.06
CA GLY A 28 -5.79 -5.66 -6.17
C GLY A 28 -5.90 -4.25 -6.73
N PHE A 29 -4.80 -3.49 -6.73
CA PHE A 29 -4.67 -2.25 -7.48
C PHE A 29 -4.08 -2.53 -8.86
N ALA A 30 -4.55 -1.78 -9.86
CA ALA A 30 -4.09 -1.92 -11.25
C ALA A 30 -2.65 -1.41 -11.44
N ASP A 31 -2.25 -0.41 -10.65
CA ASP A 31 -0.93 0.19 -10.73
C ASP A 31 -0.51 0.86 -9.40
N HIS A 32 0.78 1.15 -9.30
CA HIS A 32 1.39 1.77 -8.12
C HIS A 32 0.90 3.21 -7.86
N ALA A 33 0.55 3.97 -8.90
CA ALA A 33 0.10 5.36 -8.75
C ALA A 33 -1.31 5.42 -8.13
N HIS A 34 -2.21 4.54 -8.56
CA HIS A 34 -3.54 4.39 -7.98
C HIS A 34 -3.47 3.90 -6.52
N PHE A 35 -2.60 2.93 -6.23
CA PHE A 35 -2.32 2.51 -4.86
C PHE A 35 -1.84 3.68 -4.00
N THR A 36 -0.79 4.39 -4.43
CA THR A 36 -0.19 5.49 -3.67
C THR A 36 -1.19 6.60 -3.36
N ARG A 37 -2.00 7.01 -4.36
CA ARG A 37 -3.07 8.01 -4.17
C ARG A 37 -4.12 7.55 -3.16
N THR A 38 -4.57 6.30 -3.29
CA THR A 38 -5.58 5.72 -2.39
C THR A 38 -5.04 5.55 -0.98
N PHE A 39 -3.81 5.06 -0.84
CA PHE A 39 -3.15 4.88 0.44
C PHE A 39 -2.99 6.21 1.17
N LYS A 40 -2.53 7.26 0.49
CA LYS A 40 -2.44 8.61 1.07
C LYS A 40 -3.81 9.18 1.44
N ALA A 41 -4.82 8.98 0.60
CA ALA A 41 -6.17 9.44 0.89
C ALA A 41 -6.79 8.75 2.13
N VAL A 42 -6.42 7.50 2.40
CA VAL A 42 -6.95 6.72 3.53
C VAL A 42 -6.13 6.89 4.81
N THR A 43 -4.79 6.89 4.69
CA THR A 43 -3.88 6.90 5.85
C THR A 43 -3.33 8.28 6.19
N GLY A 44 -3.36 9.23 5.25
CA GLY A 44 -2.69 10.52 5.35
C GLY A 44 -1.20 10.52 4.95
N TYR A 45 -0.58 9.35 4.80
CA TYR A 45 0.86 9.19 4.53
C TYR A 45 1.13 8.46 3.23
N LEU A 46 2.35 8.54 2.70
CA LEU A 46 2.76 7.74 1.55
C LEU A 46 3.13 6.30 1.98
N PRO A 47 2.89 5.28 1.14
CA PRO A 47 3.30 3.90 1.43
C PRO A 47 4.78 3.77 1.79
N LYS A 48 5.65 4.55 1.12
CA LYS A 48 7.10 4.58 1.38
C LYS A 48 7.45 5.10 2.78
N GLN A 49 6.63 5.98 3.35
CA GLN A 49 6.81 6.48 4.72
C GLN A 49 6.36 5.46 5.78
N PHE A 50 5.43 4.58 5.42
CA PHE A 50 4.94 3.50 6.28
C PHE A 50 5.83 2.26 6.25
N ARG A 51 6.55 2.05 5.14
CA ARG A 51 7.50 0.95 5.02
C ARG A 51 8.64 1.17 6.01
N LYS A 52 8.72 0.29 7.02
CA LYS A 52 9.92 0.17 7.84
C LYS A 52 10.99 -0.50 6.97
N ILE A 53 12.12 0.18 6.82
CA ILE A 53 13.32 -0.36 6.17
C ILE A 53 14.08 -1.17 7.21
#